data_AF-A0A370QFX0-F1
#
_entry.id   AF-A0A370QFX0-F1
#
_cell.length_a   1.000
_cell.length_b   1.000
_cell.length_c   1.000
_cell.angle_alpha   90.00
_cell.angle_beta   90.00
_cell.angle_gamma   90.00
#
_symmetry.space_group_name_H-M   'P 1'
#
loop_
_entity.id
_entity.type
_entity.pdbx_description
1 polymer ?
#
loop_
_entity_poly.entity_id
_entity_poly.type
_entity_poly.pdbx_seq_one_letter_code
_entity_poly.pdbx_strand_id
1 'polypeptide(L)'
;MATTKKPSFFERFINGTNHFFRSFKNFFRSSFLSLVIIIIILLLLTQMSQAFTMMVDLMESSKLSLFLSIFFINGLALVLSHYPIYTYYAADLNNSGDYTQWHKKTPLKIWPFKKFIIYVFTTNPDTGYVPDNWANYLRYFIGILIHGVWIHFIIASFMPNIIYEDFPITIVKIVSYIVLLIPFILYIRLKRKFTKLQKTVTKKGHPLKDFKLKQRKIAYKKLLRRLGVYYILVAFLCLVLLGLLLSPIGNFSPGGFVLLLLANYVLMFNYVFFRLLRTKITDVEKALSGKNGLKPFQKIIGWLRPLQVSENYLLLYNFNFLVAIAIIVWSTIASITGGNLLNGIPILLAFFYFYYFIIASLGKYFFVTKKLDLFKTRRYRTLFITGAVLVVLLVISNCAPIEVTTHELDLVENTKSEITERTFIDTLQQKKDNTLFFVASHGGGLKANVWTLNVLNKMQEETQGKLLNQTIAFSGASGGSLGLALYTGLFKEHGTDFKTIKTKIDDLADENYTSLDLTLTFGLDTYRKLWPFSNRIGLRDRPYYAMRKYQNKIEKQGSDQLSQVSFRDYWKNAFNKEGSFRRL
;
A
#
# COMPACT_ATOMS: atom_id res chain seq x y z
N MET A 1 -2.83 62.50 -7.42
CA MET A 1 -2.72 61.31 -8.31
C MET A 1 -1.40 60.60 -8.02
N ALA A 2 -1.41 59.57 -7.17
CA ALA A 2 -0.21 58.77 -6.93
C ALA A 2 -0.03 57.76 -8.07
N THR A 3 0.97 58.00 -8.92
CA THR A 3 1.41 57.06 -9.95
C THR A 3 2.03 55.85 -9.26
N THR A 4 1.23 54.80 -9.07
CA THR A 4 1.74 53.50 -8.62
C THR A 4 2.70 52.97 -9.69
N LYS A 5 4.00 53.21 -9.51
CA LYS A 5 5.06 52.65 -10.34
C LYS A 5 4.83 51.15 -10.44
N LYS A 6 4.76 50.63 -11.68
CA LYS A 6 4.66 49.20 -11.92
C LYS A 6 5.87 48.54 -11.24
N PRO A 7 5.67 47.53 -10.38
CA PRO A 7 6.78 46.91 -9.66
C PRO A 7 7.79 46.34 -10.64
N SER A 8 9.07 46.47 -10.29
CA SER A 8 10.20 46.00 -11.10
C SER A 8 10.10 44.49 -11.36
N PHE A 9 10.78 43.99 -12.38
CA PHE A 9 10.79 42.54 -12.65
C PHE A 9 11.27 41.74 -11.42
N PHE A 10 12.31 42.25 -10.76
CA PHE A 10 12.87 41.68 -9.54
C PHE A 10 11.86 41.69 -8.37
N GLU A 11 11.17 42.81 -8.13
CA GLU A 11 10.11 42.88 -7.10
C GLU A 11 8.97 41.91 -7.38
N ARG A 12 8.56 41.73 -8.64
CA ARG A 12 7.54 40.73 -9.00
C ARG A 12 8.02 39.31 -8.78
N PHE A 13 9.29 39.04 -9.06
CA PHE A 13 9.91 37.75 -8.83
C PHE A 13 10.00 37.44 -7.32
N ILE A 14 10.49 38.38 -6.51
CA ILE A 14 10.54 38.25 -5.04
C ILE A 14 9.13 38.07 -4.47
N ASN A 15 8.17 38.92 -4.85
CA ASN A 15 6.80 38.81 -4.36
C ASN A 15 6.15 37.49 -4.76
N GLY A 16 6.41 37.00 -5.98
CA GLY A 16 5.97 35.69 -6.45
C GLY A 16 6.58 34.55 -5.65
N THR A 17 7.87 34.64 -5.34
CA THR A 17 8.63 33.65 -4.56
C THR A 17 8.15 33.62 -3.10
N ASN A 18 8.00 34.78 -2.46
CA ASN A 18 7.46 34.91 -1.11
C ASN A 18 6.03 34.36 -1.02
N HIS A 19 5.19 34.67 -2.01
CA HIS A 19 3.85 34.08 -2.10
C HIS A 19 3.94 32.55 -2.22
N PHE A 20 4.81 32.02 -3.08
CA PHE A 20 4.99 30.57 -3.21
C PHE A 20 5.42 29.92 -1.90
N PHE A 21 6.40 30.47 -1.18
CA PHE A 21 6.83 29.95 0.12
C PHE A 21 5.72 29.96 1.17
N ARG A 22 4.94 31.04 1.25
CA ARG A 22 3.77 31.11 2.15
C ARG A 22 2.74 30.02 1.77
N SER A 23 2.43 29.88 0.49
CA SER A 23 1.53 28.84 -0.01
C SER A 23 2.04 27.43 0.26
N PHE A 24 3.36 27.21 0.11
CA PHE A 24 4.01 25.94 0.39
C PHE A 24 3.92 25.59 1.88
N LYS A 25 4.14 26.56 2.79
CA LYS A 25 3.98 26.38 4.23
C LYS A 25 2.54 25.98 4.60
N ASN A 26 1.55 26.65 4.00
CA ASN A 26 0.14 26.33 4.22
C ASN A 26 -0.21 24.94 3.67
N PHE A 27 0.28 24.62 2.47
CA PHE A 27 0.18 23.28 1.87
C PHE A 27 0.75 22.21 2.80
N PHE A 28 1.99 22.38 3.26
CA PHE A 28 2.67 21.42 4.12
C PHE A 28 1.89 21.19 5.43
N ARG A 29 1.47 22.27 6.10
CA ARG A 29 0.63 22.19 7.31
C ARG A 29 -0.68 21.43 7.08
N SER A 30 -1.37 21.71 5.98
CA SER A 30 -2.63 21.02 5.66
C SER A 30 -2.45 19.56 5.23
N SER A 31 -1.30 19.22 4.66
CA SER A 31 -1.04 17.95 3.99
C SER A 31 -0.05 17.05 4.72
N PHE A 32 0.40 17.45 5.92
CA PHE A 32 1.45 16.78 6.68
C PHE A 32 1.22 15.26 6.79
N LEU A 33 0.01 14.85 7.20
CA LEU A 33 -0.35 13.44 7.33
C LEU A 33 -0.20 12.68 5.99
N SER A 34 -0.67 13.26 4.89
CA SER A 34 -0.58 12.63 3.57
C SER A 34 0.87 12.48 3.10
N LEU A 35 1.73 13.46 3.39
CA LEU A 35 3.15 13.42 3.07
C LEU A 35 3.89 12.37 3.90
N VAL A 36 3.61 12.28 5.21
CA VAL A 36 4.18 11.25 6.09
C VAL A 36 3.82 9.85 5.59
N ILE A 37 2.55 9.60 5.25
CA ILE A 37 2.14 8.30 4.72
C ILE A 37 2.84 7.98 3.39
N ILE A 38 2.99 8.94 2.48
CA ILE A 38 3.74 8.72 1.22
C ILE A 38 5.20 8.34 1.50
N ILE A 39 5.85 8.99 2.48
CA ILE A 39 7.23 8.67 2.87
C ILE A 39 7.30 7.26 3.47
N ILE A 40 6.37 6.89 4.35
CA ILE A 40 6.31 5.54 4.93
C ILE A 40 6.13 4.48 3.84
N ILE A 41 5.22 4.71 2.88
CA ILE A 41 5.01 3.81 1.74
C ILE A 41 6.30 3.68 0.93
N LEU A 42 6.95 4.81 0.60
CA LEU A 42 8.20 4.79 -0.15
C LEU A 42 9.29 4.00 0.58
N LEU A 43 9.48 4.24 1.88
CA LEU A 43 10.48 3.53 2.68
C LEU A 43 10.19 2.03 2.76
N LEU A 44 8.95 1.64 3.09
CA LEU A 44 8.59 0.23 3.24
C LEU A 44 8.71 -0.54 1.90
N LEU A 45 8.31 0.07 0.79
CA LEU A 45 8.42 -0.57 -0.53
C LEU A 45 9.86 -0.64 -1.06
N THR A 46 10.75 0.27 -0.66
CA THR A 46 12.13 0.31 -1.17
C THR A 46 13.14 -0.39 -0.28
N GLN A 47 12.92 -0.44 1.03
CA GLN A 47 13.84 -1.05 1.99
C GLN A 47 13.56 -2.54 2.23
N MET A 48 12.35 -3.02 1.90
CA MET A 48 12.03 -4.44 2.04
C MET A 48 12.57 -5.21 0.85
N SER A 49 13.65 -5.97 1.03
CA SER A 49 14.29 -6.79 -0.02
C SER A 49 13.32 -7.80 -0.65
N GLN A 50 12.33 -8.27 0.10
CA GLN A 50 11.26 -9.14 -0.39
C GLN A 50 10.24 -8.42 -1.29
N ALA A 51 10.11 -7.09 -1.20
CA ALA A 51 9.11 -6.33 -1.96
C ALA A 51 9.32 -6.46 -3.48
N PHE A 52 10.57 -6.47 -3.94
CA PHE A 52 10.88 -6.62 -5.35
C PHE A 52 10.47 -7.99 -5.88
N THR A 53 10.68 -9.07 -5.12
CA THR A 53 10.17 -10.39 -5.50
C THR A 53 8.67 -10.49 -5.47
N MET A 54 8.02 -9.81 -4.53
CA MET A 54 6.56 -9.75 -4.52
C MET A 54 6.03 -9.05 -5.76
N MET A 55 6.75 -8.10 -6.34
CA MET A 55 6.36 -7.45 -7.60
C MET A 55 6.47 -8.40 -8.80
N VAL A 56 7.51 -9.22 -8.85
CA VAL A 56 7.67 -10.26 -9.88
C VAL A 56 6.50 -11.24 -9.78
N ASP A 57 6.26 -11.78 -8.58
CA ASP A 57 5.13 -12.68 -8.31
C ASP A 57 3.78 -12.02 -8.65
N LEU A 58 3.59 -10.75 -8.29
CA LEU A 58 2.38 -9.99 -8.61
C LEU A 58 2.06 -9.98 -10.11
N MET A 59 3.10 -9.93 -10.96
CA MET A 59 2.93 -9.87 -12.42
C MET A 59 2.76 -11.25 -13.05
N GLU A 60 3.43 -12.26 -12.52
CA GLU A 60 3.39 -13.63 -13.05
C GLU A 60 2.17 -14.42 -12.57
N SER A 61 1.88 -14.42 -11.27
CA SER A 61 1.02 -15.43 -10.65
C SER A 61 -0.41 -14.94 -10.36
N SER A 62 -0.60 -13.67 -10.00
CA SER A 62 -1.88 -13.20 -9.44
C SER A 62 -2.42 -11.92 -10.08
N LYS A 63 -3.16 -12.09 -11.17
CA LYS A 63 -3.82 -10.98 -11.89
C LYS A 63 -4.82 -10.20 -11.01
N LEU A 64 -5.53 -10.89 -10.10
CA LEU A 64 -6.41 -10.24 -9.12
C LEU A 64 -5.61 -9.33 -8.18
N SER A 65 -4.46 -9.80 -7.67
CA SER A 65 -3.60 -9.01 -6.80
C SER A 65 -3.04 -7.78 -7.52
N LEU A 66 -2.68 -7.91 -8.80
CA LEU A 66 -2.22 -6.80 -9.63
C LEU A 66 -3.32 -5.75 -9.82
N PHE A 67 -4.55 -6.19 -10.14
CA PHE A 67 -5.71 -5.33 -10.23
C PHE A 67 -5.96 -4.57 -8.91
N LEU A 68 -5.96 -5.28 -7.78
CA LEU A 68 -6.16 -4.67 -6.46
C LEU A 68 -5.06 -3.66 -6.10
N SER A 69 -3.83 -3.92 -6.50
CA SER A 69 -2.71 -2.98 -6.29
C SER A 69 -2.95 -1.68 -7.06
N ILE A 70 -3.29 -1.79 -8.35
CA ILE A 70 -3.63 -0.63 -9.19
C ILE A 70 -4.84 0.12 -8.62
N PHE A 71 -5.87 -0.61 -8.17
CA PHE A 71 -7.05 -0.04 -7.52
C PHE A 71 -6.67 0.78 -6.29
N PHE A 72 -5.87 0.23 -5.37
CA PHE A 72 -5.47 0.94 -4.15
C PHE A 72 -4.54 2.12 -4.42
N ILE A 73 -3.60 2.04 -5.36
CA ILE A 73 -2.76 3.19 -5.72
C ILE A 73 -3.63 4.37 -6.20
N ASN A 74 -4.63 4.10 -7.05
CA ASN A 74 -5.57 5.13 -7.51
C ASN A 74 -6.48 5.62 -6.36
N GLY A 75 -6.93 4.72 -5.49
CA GLY A 75 -7.69 5.06 -4.27
C GLY A 75 -6.90 5.99 -3.35
N LEU A 76 -5.64 5.64 -3.07
CA LEU A 76 -4.68 6.42 -2.29
C LEU A 76 -4.46 7.80 -2.91
N ALA A 77 -4.25 7.88 -4.23
CA ALA A 77 -4.07 9.15 -4.94
C ALA A 77 -5.24 10.11 -4.73
N LEU A 78 -6.48 9.60 -4.79
CA LEU A 78 -7.68 10.39 -4.55
C LEU A 78 -7.80 10.83 -3.09
N VAL A 79 -7.63 9.91 -2.14
CA VAL A 79 -7.87 10.19 -0.71
C VAL A 79 -6.76 11.08 -0.11
N LEU A 80 -5.50 10.82 -0.45
CA LEU A 80 -4.33 11.58 0.01
C LEU A 80 -4.38 13.04 -0.50
N SER A 81 -4.79 13.24 -1.74
CA SER A 81 -4.92 14.60 -2.31
C SER A 81 -6.21 15.32 -1.91
N HIS A 82 -7.19 14.64 -1.30
CA HIS A 82 -8.48 15.25 -0.98
C HIS A 82 -8.58 15.73 0.45
N TYR A 83 -8.30 14.88 1.42
CA TYR A 83 -8.49 15.21 2.84
C TYR A 83 -7.77 16.48 3.33
N PRO A 84 -6.57 16.86 2.81
CA PRO A 84 -5.91 18.09 3.24
C PRO A 84 -6.75 19.36 3.07
N ILE A 85 -7.73 19.39 2.15
CA ILE A 85 -8.58 20.58 1.96
C ILE A 85 -9.49 20.85 3.17
N TYR A 86 -9.89 19.80 3.89
CA TYR A 86 -10.71 19.95 5.09
C TYR A 86 -9.89 20.57 6.20
N THR A 87 -8.67 20.06 6.42
CA THR A 87 -7.71 20.65 7.36
C THR A 87 -7.41 22.10 7.01
N TYR A 88 -7.19 22.39 5.71
CA TYR A 88 -6.88 23.75 5.26
C TYR A 88 -7.96 24.76 5.65
N TYR A 89 -9.22 24.50 5.32
CA TYR A 89 -10.31 25.45 5.60
C TYR A 89 -10.75 25.43 7.07
N ALA A 90 -10.83 24.25 7.69
CA ALA A 90 -11.30 24.14 9.06
C ALA A 90 -10.27 24.66 10.10
N ALA A 91 -8.97 24.59 9.79
CA ALA A 91 -7.90 25.16 10.61
C ALA A 91 -7.61 26.65 10.29
N ASP A 92 -8.44 27.30 9.47
CA ASP A 92 -8.30 28.70 9.07
C ASP A 92 -6.92 29.05 8.48
N LEU A 93 -6.38 28.14 7.66
CA LEU A 93 -5.11 28.43 6.99
C LEU A 93 -5.33 29.52 5.95
N ASN A 94 -4.42 30.50 5.95
CA ASN A 94 -4.48 31.68 5.09
C ASN A 94 -5.75 32.52 5.29
N ASN A 95 -6.30 32.63 6.51
CA ASN A 95 -7.51 33.43 6.81
C ASN A 95 -8.71 33.01 5.95
N SER A 96 -8.91 31.70 5.80
CA SER A 96 -9.96 31.11 4.98
C SER A 96 -11.22 30.71 5.76
N GLY A 97 -11.26 31.04 7.05
CA GLY A 97 -12.25 30.56 8.00
C GLY A 97 -13.68 30.93 7.61
N ASP A 98 -13.90 32.13 7.08
CA ASP A 98 -15.24 32.60 6.72
C ASP A 98 -15.61 32.26 5.28
N TYR A 99 -14.62 31.87 4.46
CA TYR A 99 -14.80 31.49 3.07
C TYR A 99 -15.65 30.23 2.88
N THR A 100 -15.88 29.44 3.94
CA THR A 100 -16.60 28.16 3.84
C THR A 100 -17.79 28.09 4.80
N GLN A 101 -18.94 27.65 4.27
CA GLN A 101 -20.10 27.27 5.05
C GLN A 101 -20.18 25.75 5.14
N TRP A 102 -20.27 25.21 6.35
CA TRP A 102 -20.24 23.78 6.62
C TRP A 102 -21.65 23.21 6.78
N HIS A 103 -21.89 22.09 6.12
CA HIS A 103 -23.19 21.44 6.06
C HIS A 103 -23.09 20.00 6.57
N LYS A 104 -24.09 19.61 7.35
CA LYS A 104 -24.31 18.23 7.80
C LYS A 104 -25.12 17.49 6.74
N LYS A 105 -24.60 16.39 6.20
CA LYS A 105 -25.29 15.56 5.18
C LYS A 105 -25.32 14.09 5.59
N THR A 106 -26.37 13.38 5.19
CA THR A 106 -26.53 11.93 5.35
C THR A 106 -26.65 11.30 3.96
N PRO A 107 -25.53 10.91 3.33
CA PRO A 107 -25.54 10.45 1.94
C PRO A 107 -26.26 9.11 1.75
N LEU A 108 -26.23 8.24 2.76
CA LEU A 108 -26.92 6.97 2.75
C LEU A 108 -28.23 7.10 3.51
N LYS A 109 -29.35 6.85 2.83
CA LYS A 109 -30.69 6.85 3.45
C LYS A 109 -31.15 5.46 3.90
N ILE A 110 -30.31 4.43 3.69
CA ILE A 110 -30.61 3.02 3.94
C ILE A 110 -30.14 2.62 5.34
N TRP A 111 -30.87 1.75 6.04
CA TRP A 111 -30.46 1.17 7.32
C TRP A 111 -29.32 0.15 7.12
N PRO A 112 -28.28 0.09 7.98
CA PRO A 112 -28.07 0.81 9.23
C PRO A 112 -27.44 2.21 9.07
N PHE A 113 -27.05 2.61 7.86
CA PHE A 113 -26.27 3.82 7.59
C PHE A 113 -27.05 5.15 7.58
N LYS A 114 -28.37 5.13 7.82
CA LYS A 114 -29.23 6.33 7.83
C LYS A 114 -28.76 7.43 8.79
N LYS A 115 -28.04 7.05 9.85
CA LYS A 115 -27.47 7.97 10.85
C LYS A 115 -26.01 8.36 10.56
N PHE A 116 -25.42 7.89 9.45
CA PHE A 116 -24.05 8.20 9.08
C PHE A 116 -23.92 9.64 8.58
N ILE A 117 -23.38 10.50 9.45
CA ILE A 117 -23.28 11.93 9.21
C ILE A 117 -21.92 12.25 8.59
N ILE A 118 -21.93 12.93 7.45
CA ILE A 118 -20.73 13.48 6.83
C ILE A 118 -20.81 15.01 6.78
N TYR A 119 -19.68 15.65 7.10
CA TYR A 119 -19.51 17.08 6.94
C TYR A 119 -18.92 17.42 5.57
N VAL A 120 -19.58 18.34 4.86
CA VAL A 120 -19.14 18.93 3.60
C VAL A 120 -19.19 20.45 3.71
N PHE A 121 -18.54 21.17 2.80
CA PHE A 121 -18.56 22.63 2.80
C PHE A 121 -18.87 23.18 1.41
N THR A 122 -19.46 24.37 1.38
CA THR A 122 -19.66 25.21 0.18
C THR A 122 -18.91 26.52 0.35
N THR A 123 -18.52 27.14 -0.76
CA THR A 123 -17.83 28.44 -0.73
C THR A 123 -18.82 29.57 -0.47
N ASN A 124 -18.48 30.49 0.43
CA ASN A 124 -19.23 31.71 0.69
C ASN A 124 -18.73 32.83 -0.25
N PRO A 125 -19.54 33.26 -1.24
CA PRO A 125 -19.12 34.24 -2.24
C PRO A 125 -18.88 35.64 -1.66
N ASP A 126 -19.40 35.95 -0.48
CA ASP A 126 -19.46 37.32 0.07
C ASP A 126 -18.19 37.74 0.83
N THR A 127 -17.23 36.84 1.00
CA THR A 127 -16.13 36.98 1.97
C THR A 127 -14.91 37.74 1.47
N GLY A 128 -14.92 38.27 0.24
CA GLY A 128 -13.77 38.93 -0.39
C GLY A 128 -12.49 38.06 -0.52
N TYR A 129 -12.52 36.82 -0.01
CA TYR A 129 -11.39 35.93 0.10
C TYR A 129 -10.92 35.46 -1.27
N VAL A 130 -9.60 35.50 -1.49
CA VAL A 130 -8.97 34.98 -2.70
C VAL A 130 -8.29 33.64 -2.38
N PRO A 131 -8.76 32.52 -2.96
CA PRO A 131 -8.18 31.22 -2.70
C PRO A 131 -6.70 31.14 -3.09
N ASP A 132 -5.90 30.53 -2.20
CA ASP A 132 -4.51 30.22 -2.48
C ASP A 132 -4.39 29.14 -3.56
N ASN A 133 -4.09 29.59 -4.78
CA ASN A 133 -3.97 28.70 -5.92
C ASN A 133 -2.79 27.74 -5.82
N TRP A 134 -1.65 28.18 -5.27
CA TRP A 134 -0.43 27.36 -5.20
C TRP A 134 -0.61 26.24 -4.18
N ALA A 135 -1.15 26.54 -3.00
CA ALA A 135 -1.45 25.52 -2.00
C ALA A 135 -2.42 24.47 -2.56
N ASN A 136 -3.43 24.92 -3.31
CA ASN A 136 -4.38 24.01 -3.96
C ASN A 136 -3.76 23.17 -5.08
N TYR A 137 -2.82 23.72 -5.86
CA TYR A 137 -2.09 22.96 -6.88
C TYR A 137 -1.23 21.87 -6.24
N LEU A 138 -0.41 22.23 -5.26
CA LEU A 138 0.47 21.30 -4.53
C LEU A 138 -0.32 20.20 -3.84
N ARG A 139 -1.50 20.49 -3.30
CA ARG A 139 -2.39 19.46 -2.74
C ARG A 139 -2.78 18.39 -3.76
N TYR A 140 -3.06 18.75 -5.01
CA TYR A 140 -3.35 17.77 -6.06
C TYR A 140 -2.09 17.06 -6.57
N PHE A 141 -0.93 17.70 -6.44
CA PHE A 141 0.35 17.05 -6.72
C PHE A 141 0.61 15.84 -5.81
N ILE A 142 0.06 15.81 -4.59
CA ILE A 142 0.12 14.63 -3.70
C ILE A 142 -0.41 13.36 -4.38
N GLY A 143 -1.49 13.46 -5.17
CA GLY A 143 -2.02 12.32 -5.90
C GLY A 143 -1.07 11.85 -7.02
N ILE A 144 -0.31 12.78 -7.62
CA ILE A 144 0.72 12.46 -8.60
C ILE A 144 1.94 11.83 -7.92
N LEU A 145 2.30 12.30 -6.71
CA LEU A 145 3.42 11.77 -5.94
C LEU A 145 3.27 10.28 -5.60
N ILE A 146 2.08 9.81 -5.22
CA ILE A 146 1.89 8.37 -4.95
C ILE A 146 2.06 7.51 -6.22
N HIS A 147 1.64 8.01 -7.39
CA HIS A 147 1.96 7.34 -8.66
C HIS A 147 3.47 7.37 -8.96
N GLY A 148 4.17 8.43 -8.55
CA GLY A 148 5.62 8.53 -8.62
C GLY A 148 6.33 7.51 -7.73
N VAL A 149 5.85 7.29 -6.49
CA VAL A 149 6.33 6.22 -5.61
C VAL A 149 6.10 4.85 -6.25
N TRP A 150 4.92 4.62 -6.84
CA TRP A 150 4.63 3.39 -7.56
C TRP A 150 5.55 3.17 -8.77
N ILE A 151 5.83 4.20 -9.57
CA ILE A 151 6.80 4.13 -10.68
C ILE A 151 8.19 3.83 -10.18
N HIS A 152 8.64 4.48 -9.11
CA HIS A 152 9.95 4.19 -8.53
C HIS A 152 10.04 2.73 -8.07
N PHE A 153 8.99 2.21 -7.41
CA PHE A 153 8.91 0.82 -7.00
C PHE A 153 8.91 -0.17 -8.18
N ILE A 154 8.16 0.12 -9.25
CA ILE A 154 8.20 -0.65 -10.50
C ILE A 154 9.63 -0.68 -11.05
N ILE A 155 10.26 0.47 -11.27
CA ILE A 155 11.61 0.55 -11.84
C ILE A 155 12.62 -0.21 -10.97
N ALA A 156 12.58 -0.01 -9.64
CA ALA A 156 13.47 -0.68 -8.71
C ALA A 156 13.31 -2.21 -8.72
N SER A 157 12.07 -2.70 -8.90
CA SER A 157 11.79 -4.14 -8.93
C SER A 157 12.27 -4.82 -10.22
N PHE A 158 12.22 -4.11 -11.34
CA PHE A 158 12.61 -4.63 -12.65
C PHE A 158 14.11 -4.49 -12.94
N MET A 159 14.76 -3.48 -12.34
CA MET A 159 16.15 -3.14 -12.62
C MET A 159 17.12 -4.34 -12.47
N PRO A 160 17.06 -5.18 -11.43
CA PRO A 160 18.01 -6.30 -11.29
C PRO A 160 17.99 -7.29 -12.45
N ASN A 161 16.83 -7.50 -13.09
CA ASN A 161 16.68 -8.48 -14.16
C ASN A 161 16.91 -7.86 -15.54
N ILE A 162 16.41 -6.64 -15.76
CA ILE A 162 16.49 -5.96 -17.06
C ILE A 162 17.92 -5.49 -17.41
N ILE A 163 18.80 -5.29 -16.43
CA ILE A 163 20.21 -4.92 -16.68
C ILE A 163 20.93 -5.95 -17.58
N TYR A 164 20.48 -7.21 -17.58
CA TYR A 164 21.07 -8.29 -18.37
C TYR A 164 20.53 -8.41 -19.80
N GLU A 165 19.57 -7.56 -20.21
CA GLU A 165 18.84 -7.70 -21.49
C GLU A 165 19.13 -6.56 -22.50
N ASP A 166 20.29 -5.90 -22.44
CA ASP A 166 20.67 -4.76 -23.31
C ASP A 166 19.61 -3.62 -23.37
N PHE A 167 18.73 -3.56 -22.37
CA PHE A 167 17.63 -2.61 -22.33
C PHE A 167 18.11 -1.25 -21.76
N PRO A 168 17.70 -0.10 -22.34
CA PRO A 168 18.18 1.22 -21.94
C PRO A 168 17.55 1.74 -20.63
N ILE A 169 17.68 0.98 -19.54
CA ILE A 169 16.99 1.23 -18.27
C ILE A 169 17.32 2.60 -17.66
N THR A 170 18.55 3.07 -17.81
CA THR A 170 18.99 4.39 -17.30
C THR A 170 18.24 5.52 -17.99
N ILE A 171 18.11 5.48 -19.32
CA ILE A 171 17.38 6.49 -20.09
C ILE A 171 15.91 6.43 -19.73
N VAL A 172 15.32 5.22 -19.70
CA VAL A 172 13.92 5.04 -19.33
C VAL A 172 13.64 5.60 -17.94
N LYS A 173 14.51 5.33 -16.95
CA LYS A 173 14.40 5.86 -15.59
C LYS A 173 14.37 7.39 -15.56
N ILE A 174 15.30 8.06 -16.27
CA ILE A 174 15.36 9.52 -16.33
C ILE A 174 14.09 10.09 -16.99
N VAL A 175 13.70 9.52 -18.14
CA VAL A 175 12.49 9.92 -18.86
C VAL A 175 11.26 9.74 -17.98
N SER A 176 11.15 8.61 -17.28
CA SER A 176 10.04 8.32 -16.38
C SER A 176 9.88 9.39 -15.30
N TYR A 177 10.96 9.83 -14.65
CA TYR A 177 10.87 10.89 -13.64
C TYR A 177 10.52 12.25 -14.22
N ILE A 178 11.07 12.61 -15.39
CA ILE A 178 10.74 13.89 -16.06
C ILE A 178 9.25 13.93 -16.45
N VAL A 179 8.72 12.82 -16.98
CA VAL A 179 7.33 12.72 -17.43
C VAL A 179 6.33 12.88 -16.28
N LEU A 180 6.70 12.60 -15.01
CA LEU A 180 5.84 12.84 -13.84
C LEU A 180 5.41 14.32 -13.70
N LEU A 181 6.22 15.25 -14.19
CA LEU A 181 5.90 16.68 -14.10
C LEU A 181 4.84 17.12 -15.12
N ILE A 182 4.68 16.37 -16.21
CA ILE A 182 3.79 16.75 -17.33
C ILE A 182 2.32 16.83 -16.88
N PRO A 183 1.73 15.81 -16.21
CA PRO A 183 0.36 15.90 -15.71
C PRO A 183 0.14 17.07 -14.74
N PHE A 184 1.13 17.38 -13.91
CA PHE A 184 1.05 18.50 -12.97
C PHE A 184 1.06 19.86 -13.68
N ILE A 185 1.98 20.06 -14.62
CA ILE A 185 2.05 21.28 -15.43
C ILE A 185 0.76 21.45 -16.25
N LEU A 186 0.25 20.36 -16.84
CA LEU A 186 -1.02 20.34 -17.57
C LEU A 186 -2.17 20.77 -16.65
N TYR A 187 -2.26 20.22 -15.44
CA TYR A 187 -3.26 20.59 -14.44
C TYR A 187 -3.24 22.10 -14.16
N ILE A 188 -2.06 22.66 -13.87
CA ILE A 188 -1.88 24.10 -13.58
C ILE A 188 -2.35 24.94 -14.78
N ARG A 189 -1.89 24.60 -16.00
CA ARG A 189 -2.26 25.33 -17.22
C ARG A 189 -3.76 25.31 -17.47
N LEU A 190 -4.40 24.15 -17.37
CA LEU A 190 -5.84 24.00 -17.57
C LEU A 190 -6.65 24.72 -16.49
N LYS A 191 -6.25 24.61 -15.23
CA LYS A 191 -6.92 25.30 -14.12
C LYS A 191 -6.85 26.82 -14.26
N ARG A 192 -5.68 27.38 -14.60
CA ARG A 192 -5.53 28.81 -14.90
C ARG A 192 -6.40 29.26 -16.07
N LYS A 193 -6.50 28.43 -17.13
CA LYS A 193 -7.37 28.70 -18.29
C LYS A 193 -8.85 28.72 -17.89
N PHE A 194 -9.29 27.78 -17.06
CA PHE A 194 -10.65 27.79 -16.52
C PHE A 194 -10.96 29.07 -15.74
N THR A 195 -10.11 29.43 -14.77
CA THR A 195 -10.28 30.66 -13.98
C THR A 195 -10.32 31.90 -14.87
N LYS A 196 -9.48 31.99 -15.90
CA LYS A 196 -9.48 33.12 -16.85
C LYS A 196 -10.79 33.22 -17.63
N LEU A 197 -11.34 32.09 -18.07
CA LEU A 197 -12.58 32.06 -18.87
C LEU A 197 -13.84 32.32 -18.03
N GLN A 198 -13.82 31.95 -16.76
CA GLN A 198 -14.94 32.17 -15.83
C GLN A 198 -14.99 33.60 -15.25
N LYS A 199 -13.89 34.36 -15.30
CA LYS A 199 -13.88 35.75 -14.83
C LYS A 199 -14.86 36.61 -15.63
N THR A 200 -15.78 37.25 -14.93
CA THR A 200 -16.78 38.22 -15.43
C THR A 200 -16.32 39.68 -15.31
N VAL A 201 -15.22 39.91 -14.58
CA VAL A 201 -14.67 41.22 -14.26
C VAL A 201 -13.26 41.39 -14.87
N THR A 202 -12.89 42.63 -15.20
CA THR A 202 -11.54 43.02 -15.63
C THR A 202 -10.56 43.00 -14.45
N LYS A 203 -9.24 43.07 -14.74
CA LYS A 203 -8.22 43.18 -13.69
C LYS A 203 -8.38 44.43 -12.80
N LYS A 204 -9.11 45.45 -13.28
CA LYS A 204 -9.37 46.71 -12.59
C LYS A 204 -10.71 46.74 -11.85
N GLY A 205 -11.44 45.62 -11.76
CA GLY A 205 -12.72 45.56 -11.04
C GLY A 205 -13.96 45.95 -11.87
N HIS A 206 -13.80 46.44 -13.10
CA HIS A 206 -14.96 46.77 -13.96
C HIS A 206 -15.56 45.53 -14.65
N PRO A 207 -16.88 45.45 -14.85
CA PRO A 207 -17.53 44.41 -15.64
C PRO A 207 -16.92 44.29 -17.05
N LEU A 208 -16.83 43.07 -17.57
CA LEU A 208 -16.44 42.86 -18.97
C LEU A 208 -17.56 43.29 -19.90
N LYS A 209 -17.20 43.94 -21.03
CA LYS A 209 -18.13 44.21 -22.14
C LYS A 209 -18.85 42.92 -22.58
N ASP A 210 -20.14 43.01 -22.88
CA ASP A 210 -21.00 41.86 -23.20
C ASP A 210 -20.46 40.95 -24.30
N PHE A 211 -19.90 41.55 -25.35
CA PHE A 211 -19.25 40.81 -26.44
C PHE A 211 -18.10 39.91 -25.93
N LYS A 212 -17.24 40.43 -25.04
CA LYS A 212 -16.13 39.67 -24.45
C LYS A 212 -16.65 38.57 -23.52
N LEU A 213 -17.75 38.83 -22.80
CA LEU A 213 -18.40 37.84 -21.95
C LEU A 213 -18.97 36.67 -22.78
N LYS A 214 -19.67 36.98 -23.88
CA LYS A 214 -20.21 35.99 -24.83
C LYS A 214 -19.09 35.16 -25.45
N GLN A 215 -18.00 35.78 -25.91
CA GLN A 215 -16.83 35.07 -26.41
C GLN A 215 -16.20 34.13 -25.38
N ARG A 216 -16.05 34.56 -24.12
CA ARG A 216 -15.53 33.71 -23.03
C ARG A 216 -16.42 32.52 -22.74
N LYS A 217 -17.75 32.71 -22.71
CA LYS A 217 -18.72 31.61 -22.52
C LYS A 217 -18.61 30.57 -23.64
N ILE A 218 -18.51 31.01 -24.90
CA ILE A 218 -18.31 30.10 -26.05
C ILE A 218 -16.98 29.34 -25.93
N ALA A 219 -15.89 30.04 -25.60
CA ALA A 219 -14.58 29.41 -25.41
C ALA A 219 -14.56 28.42 -24.24
N TYR A 220 -15.25 28.73 -23.14
CA TYR A 220 -15.43 27.84 -21.99
C TYR A 220 -16.19 26.57 -22.37
N LYS A 221 -17.33 26.69 -23.06
CA LYS A 221 -18.10 25.53 -23.56
C LYS A 221 -17.25 24.68 -24.51
N LYS A 222 -16.49 25.29 -25.43
CA LYS A 222 -15.58 24.59 -26.34
C LYS A 222 -14.48 23.84 -25.60
N LEU A 223 -13.92 24.44 -24.54
CA LEU A 223 -12.90 23.81 -23.70
C LEU A 223 -13.46 22.60 -22.94
N LEU A 224 -14.60 22.76 -22.27
CA LEU A 224 -15.28 21.66 -21.55
C LEU A 224 -15.60 20.49 -22.47
N ARG A 225 -16.11 20.78 -23.67
CA ARG A 225 -16.40 19.73 -24.66
C ARG A 225 -15.16 18.93 -25.03
N ARG A 226 -14.04 19.59 -25.33
CA ARG A 226 -12.77 18.92 -25.67
C ARG A 226 -12.26 18.08 -24.50
N LEU A 227 -12.24 18.65 -23.30
CA LEU A 227 -11.76 17.95 -22.11
C LEU A 227 -12.66 16.77 -21.71
N GLY A 228 -13.98 16.87 -21.91
CA GLY A 228 -14.91 15.76 -21.70
C GLY A 228 -14.63 14.58 -22.63
N VAL A 229 -14.38 14.85 -23.92
CA VAL A 229 -13.97 13.81 -24.88
C VAL A 229 -12.64 13.19 -24.47
N TYR A 230 -11.61 14.01 -24.18
CA TYR A 230 -10.31 13.50 -23.76
C TYR A 230 -10.37 12.67 -22.48
N TYR A 231 -11.18 13.07 -21.51
CA TYR A 231 -11.36 12.31 -20.27
C TYR A 231 -11.92 10.91 -20.55
N ILE A 232 -12.91 10.79 -21.43
CA ILE A 232 -13.47 9.48 -21.79
C ILE A 232 -12.47 8.64 -22.59
N LEU A 233 -11.76 9.25 -23.55
CA LEU A 233 -10.74 8.53 -24.32
C LEU A 233 -9.61 8.02 -23.42
N VAL A 234 -9.17 8.83 -22.45
CA VAL A 234 -8.17 8.44 -21.46
C VAL A 234 -8.70 7.35 -20.53
N ALA A 235 -9.95 7.45 -20.08
CA ALA A 235 -10.57 6.40 -19.26
C ALA A 235 -10.71 5.09 -20.03
N PHE A 236 -11.08 5.14 -21.32
CA PHE A 236 -11.12 3.96 -22.19
C PHE A 236 -9.71 3.37 -22.38
N LEU A 237 -8.71 4.22 -22.61
CA LEU A 237 -7.31 3.78 -22.71
C LEU A 237 -6.82 3.14 -21.40
N CYS A 238 -7.22 3.66 -20.22
CA CYS A 238 -6.95 3.00 -18.95
C CYS A 238 -7.50 1.58 -18.92
N LEU A 239 -8.74 1.37 -19.37
CA LEU A 239 -9.38 0.04 -19.39
C LEU A 239 -8.68 -0.90 -20.36
N VAL A 240 -8.30 -0.43 -21.55
CA VAL A 240 -7.55 -1.23 -22.54
C VAL A 240 -6.19 -1.63 -21.97
N LEU A 241 -5.42 -0.68 -21.44
CA LEU A 241 -4.10 -0.96 -20.89
C LEU A 241 -4.18 -1.88 -19.66
N LEU A 242 -5.19 -1.70 -18.80
CA LEU A 242 -5.43 -2.60 -17.68
C LEU A 242 -5.78 -4.01 -18.17
N GLY A 243 -6.63 -4.15 -19.19
CA GLY A 243 -6.94 -5.44 -19.80
C GLY A 243 -5.70 -6.14 -20.37
N LEU A 244 -4.83 -5.39 -21.06
CA LEU A 244 -3.55 -5.91 -21.56
C LEU A 244 -2.62 -6.34 -20.40
N LEU A 245 -2.55 -5.56 -19.32
CA LEU A 245 -1.75 -5.90 -18.13
C LEU A 245 -2.22 -7.16 -17.43
N LEU A 246 -3.53 -7.38 -17.40
CA LEU A 246 -4.14 -8.57 -16.79
C LEU A 246 -4.08 -9.80 -17.71
N SER A 247 -3.63 -9.64 -18.95
CA SER A 247 -3.37 -10.72 -19.90
C SER A 247 -1.93 -11.24 -19.80
N PRO A 248 -1.57 -12.36 -20.46
CA PRO A 248 -0.20 -12.85 -20.52
C PRO A 248 0.82 -11.84 -21.09
N ILE A 249 0.38 -10.84 -21.86
CA ILE A 249 1.24 -9.76 -22.39
C ILE A 249 1.84 -8.93 -21.24
N GLY A 250 1.13 -8.83 -20.11
CA GLY A 250 1.55 -8.10 -18.93
C GLY A 250 2.47 -8.88 -17.99
N ASN A 251 2.96 -10.06 -18.39
CA ASN A 251 3.93 -10.83 -17.59
C ASN A 251 5.28 -10.10 -17.47
N PHE A 252 6.09 -10.53 -16.52
CA PHE A 252 7.39 -9.99 -16.19
C PHE A 252 8.35 -10.11 -17.39
N SER A 253 8.50 -9.00 -18.11
CA SER A 253 9.33 -8.86 -19.31
C SER A 253 9.60 -7.37 -19.56
N PRO A 254 10.53 -6.98 -20.46
CA PRO A 254 10.68 -5.58 -20.85
C PRO A 254 9.39 -4.97 -21.42
N GLY A 255 8.61 -5.76 -22.18
CA GLY A 255 7.32 -5.36 -22.71
C GLY A 255 6.30 -5.11 -21.59
N GLY A 256 6.18 -6.04 -20.65
CA GLY A 256 5.33 -5.91 -19.47
C GLY A 256 5.72 -4.72 -18.58
N PHE A 257 7.03 -4.45 -18.44
CA PHE A 257 7.55 -3.27 -17.74
C PHE A 257 7.08 -1.96 -18.40
N VAL A 258 7.26 -1.82 -19.71
CA VAL A 258 6.82 -0.63 -20.45
C VAL A 258 5.29 -0.48 -20.38
N LEU A 259 4.55 -1.58 -20.50
CA LEU A 259 3.10 -1.60 -20.39
C LEU A 259 2.62 -1.15 -19.01
N LEU A 260 3.27 -1.63 -17.94
CA LEU A 260 2.97 -1.25 -16.56
C LEU A 260 3.24 0.24 -16.29
N LEU A 261 4.36 0.76 -16.80
CA LEU A 261 4.66 2.20 -16.74
C LEU A 261 3.62 3.02 -17.51
N LEU A 262 3.33 2.64 -18.76
CA LEU A 262 2.36 3.33 -19.61
C LEU A 262 0.97 3.38 -18.95
N ALA A 263 0.49 2.24 -18.46
CA ALA A 263 -0.80 2.17 -17.76
C ALA A 263 -0.85 3.12 -16.56
N ASN A 264 0.22 3.16 -15.76
CA ASN A 264 0.29 4.07 -14.61
C ASN A 264 0.29 5.55 -15.02
N TYR A 265 0.99 5.93 -16.10
CA TYR A 265 0.91 7.30 -16.62
C TYR A 265 -0.48 7.67 -17.11
N VAL A 266 -1.15 6.78 -17.86
CA VAL A 266 -2.51 7.05 -18.34
C VAL A 266 -3.49 7.17 -17.18
N LEU A 267 -3.37 6.32 -16.14
CA LEU A 267 -4.14 6.45 -14.89
C LEU A 267 -3.89 7.79 -14.17
N MET A 268 -2.65 8.26 -14.16
CA MET A 268 -2.31 9.57 -13.58
C MET A 268 -2.93 10.74 -14.36
N PHE A 269 -2.97 10.67 -15.70
CA PHE A 269 -3.73 11.63 -16.51
C PHE A 269 -5.24 11.54 -16.24
N ASN A 270 -5.77 10.33 -16.10
CA ASN A 270 -7.17 10.11 -15.74
C ASN A 270 -7.51 10.76 -14.40
N TYR A 271 -6.64 10.60 -13.39
CA TYR A 271 -6.71 11.29 -12.10
C TYR A 271 -6.77 12.82 -12.29
N VAL A 272 -5.86 13.40 -13.08
CA VAL A 272 -5.83 14.84 -13.35
C VAL A 272 -7.12 15.34 -14.00
N PHE A 273 -7.61 14.66 -15.04
CA PHE A 273 -8.86 15.03 -15.70
C PHE A 273 -10.06 14.90 -14.77
N PHE A 274 -10.14 13.81 -14.01
CA PHE A 274 -11.18 13.61 -13.01
C PHE A 274 -11.20 14.75 -11.98
N ARG A 275 -10.04 15.14 -11.43
CA ARG A 275 -9.96 16.26 -10.47
C ARG A 275 -10.35 17.61 -11.08
N LEU A 276 -10.06 17.83 -12.36
CA LEU A 276 -10.45 19.06 -13.07
C LEU A 276 -11.96 19.12 -13.36
N LEU A 277 -12.53 18.01 -13.83
CA LEU A 277 -13.87 17.95 -14.40
C LEU A 277 -14.95 17.50 -13.42
N ARG A 278 -14.63 16.79 -12.34
CA ARG A 278 -15.63 16.20 -11.43
C ARG A 278 -16.65 17.22 -10.89
N THR A 279 -16.20 18.42 -10.55
CA THR A 279 -17.11 19.49 -10.06
C THR A 279 -17.94 20.17 -11.17
N LYS A 280 -17.72 19.78 -12.44
CA LYS A 280 -18.28 20.41 -13.66
C LYS A 280 -18.95 19.39 -14.58
N ILE A 281 -19.24 18.18 -14.09
CA ILE A 281 -19.78 17.09 -14.91
C ILE A 281 -21.05 17.53 -15.66
N THR A 282 -21.97 18.21 -14.97
CA THR A 282 -23.19 18.75 -15.59
C THR A 282 -22.88 19.77 -16.70
N ASP A 283 -21.89 20.65 -16.51
CA ASP A 283 -21.47 21.62 -17.52
C ASP A 283 -20.82 20.93 -18.73
N VAL A 284 -20.01 19.89 -18.49
CA VAL A 284 -19.36 19.09 -19.54
C VAL A 284 -20.42 18.38 -20.37
N GLU A 285 -21.42 17.79 -19.74
CA GLU A 285 -22.50 17.10 -20.44
C GLU A 285 -23.32 18.06 -21.29
N LYS A 286 -23.69 19.23 -20.75
CA LYS A 286 -24.34 20.31 -21.52
C LYS A 286 -23.45 20.87 -22.63
N ALA A 287 -22.13 20.73 -22.52
CA ALA A 287 -21.20 21.11 -23.57
C ALA A 287 -21.09 20.08 -24.69
N LEU A 288 -21.38 18.80 -24.40
CA LEU A 288 -21.43 17.70 -25.35
C LEU A 288 -22.78 17.62 -26.08
N SER A 289 -23.86 18.13 -25.47
CA SER A 289 -25.18 18.20 -26.12
C SER A 289 -25.17 19.11 -27.35
N GLY A 290 -25.82 18.67 -28.43
CA GLY A 290 -25.97 19.42 -29.69
C GLY A 290 -25.13 18.91 -30.88
N LYS A 291 -24.38 17.81 -30.74
CA LYS A 291 -23.78 17.10 -31.90
C LYS A 291 -24.07 15.61 -31.83
N ASN A 292 -24.70 15.05 -32.87
CA ASN A 292 -25.11 13.65 -32.90
C ASN A 292 -23.93 12.67 -32.66
N GLY A 293 -22.74 12.94 -33.20
CA GLY A 293 -21.54 12.11 -32.99
C GLY A 293 -20.97 12.12 -31.56
N LEU A 294 -21.46 12.98 -30.65
CA LEU A 294 -20.99 13.04 -29.25
C LEU A 294 -21.99 12.44 -28.25
N LYS A 295 -23.12 11.89 -28.72
CA LYS A 295 -24.13 11.25 -27.86
C LYS A 295 -23.57 10.13 -26.96
N PRO A 296 -22.69 9.22 -27.44
CA PRO A 296 -22.10 8.18 -26.58
C PRO A 296 -21.29 8.79 -25.43
N PHE A 297 -20.47 9.80 -25.74
CA PHE A 297 -19.68 10.51 -24.74
C PHE A 297 -20.56 11.22 -23.71
N GLN A 298 -21.64 11.86 -24.15
CA GLN A 298 -22.61 12.50 -23.27
C GLN A 298 -23.22 11.50 -22.28
N LYS A 299 -23.65 10.31 -22.75
CA LYS A 299 -24.25 9.27 -21.91
C LYS A 299 -23.29 8.81 -20.81
N ILE A 300 -22.02 8.55 -21.17
CA ILE A 300 -20.97 8.13 -20.23
C ILE A 300 -20.70 9.22 -19.18
N ILE A 301 -20.56 10.49 -19.58
CA ILE A 301 -20.42 11.61 -18.62
C ILE A 301 -21.66 11.70 -17.71
N GLY A 302 -22.86 11.46 -18.25
CA GLY A 302 -24.11 11.44 -17.51
C GLY A 302 -24.11 10.44 -16.35
N TRP A 303 -23.53 9.26 -16.53
CA TRP A 303 -23.38 8.25 -15.46
C TRP A 303 -22.51 8.72 -14.29
N LEU A 304 -21.59 9.65 -14.54
CA LEU A 304 -20.71 10.20 -13.51
C LEU A 304 -21.33 11.37 -12.75
N ARG A 305 -22.52 11.87 -13.14
CA ARG A 305 -23.22 12.98 -12.46
C ARG A 305 -23.29 12.83 -10.93
N PRO A 306 -23.58 11.65 -10.35
CA PRO A 306 -23.64 11.52 -8.90
C PRO A 306 -22.35 11.94 -8.21
N LEU A 307 -21.18 11.73 -8.83
CA LEU A 307 -19.87 12.08 -8.28
C LEU A 307 -19.59 13.59 -8.24
N GLN A 308 -20.38 14.42 -8.95
CA GLN A 308 -20.26 15.88 -8.87
C GLN A 308 -20.57 16.38 -7.45
N VAL A 309 -21.52 15.71 -6.81
CA VAL A 309 -22.01 16.02 -5.46
C VAL A 309 -20.98 15.55 -4.43
N SER A 310 -20.59 16.44 -3.52
CA SER A 310 -19.49 16.19 -2.56
C SER A 310 -19.76 15.02 -1.63
N GLU A 311 -21.00 14.83 -1.18
CA GLU A 311 -21.36 13.71 -0.29
C GLU A 311 -21.24 12.35 -0.97
N ASN A 312 -21.68 12.22 -2.23
CA ASN A 312 -21.51 11.00 -3.03
C ASN A 312 -20.04 10.74 -3.37
N TYR A 313 -19.28 11.80 -3.61
CA TYR A 313 -17.84 11.67 -3.83
C TYR A 313 -17.12 11.12 -2.59
N LEU A 314 -17.54 11.49 -1.39
CA LEU A 314 -17.00 10.91 -0.16
C LEU A 314 -17.43 9.45 0.03
N LEU A 315 -18.58 9.03 -0.50
CA LEU A 315 -18.97 7.61 -0.50
C LEU A 315 -17.98 6.73 -1.25
N LEU A 316 -17.37 7.22 -2.34
CA LEU A 316 -16.32 6.49 -3.05
C LEU A 316 -15.17 6.10 -2.11
N TYR A 317 -14.80 6.98 -1.18
CA TYR A 317 -13.72 6.69 -0.23
C TYR A 317 -14.11 5.71 0.85
N ASN A 318 -15.38 5.77 1.28
CA ASN A 318 -15.95 4.80 2.20
C ASN A 318 -16.04 3.42 1.52
N PHE A 319 -16.38 3.36 0.23
CA PHE A 319 -16.36 2.12 -0.54
C PHE A 319 -14.96 1.51 -0.58
N ASN A 320 -13.93 2.29 -0.95
CA ASN A 320 -12.54 1.81 -0.93
C ASN A 320 -12.10 1.38 0.48
N PHE A 321 -12.59 2.05 1.52
CA PHE A 321 -12.34 1.67 2.91
C PHE A 321 -12.98 0.32 3.27
N LEU A 322 -14.21 0.05 2.82
CA LEU A 322 -14.86 -1.25 2.99
C LEU A 322 -14.12 -2.36 2.23
N VAL A 323 -13.64 -2.07 1.00
CA VAL A 323 -12.81 -3.01 0.24
C VAL A 323 -11.51 -3.32 1.00
N ALA A 324 -10.86 -2.30 1.59
CA ALA A 324 -9.69 -2.51 2.44
C ALA A 324 -9.99 -3.39 3.65
N ILE A 325 -11.12 -3.16 4.35
CA ILE A 325 -11.56 -3.99 5.48
C ILE A 325 -11.77 -5.43 5.03
N ALA A 326 -12.49 -5.65 3.92
CA ALA A 326 -12.76 -6.99 3.41
C ALA A 326 -11.46 -7.76 3.12
N ILE A 327 -10.47 -7.10 2.51
CA ILE A 327 -9.16 -7.70 2.22
C ILE A 327 -8.38 -7.99 3.50
N ILE A 328 -8.35 -7.05 4.46
CA ILE A 328 -7.65 -7.24 5.75
C ILE A 328 -8.27 -8.41 6.52
N VAL A 329 -9.60 -8.45 6.64
CA VAL A 329 -10.32 -9.52 7.35
C VAL A 329 -10.11 -10.86 6.66
N TRP A 330 -10.29 -10.92 5.34
CA TRP A 330 -10.05 -12.13 4.56
C TRP A 330 -8.62 -12.64 4.75
N SER A 331 -7.62 -11.76 4.59
CA SER A 331 -6.21 -12.14 4.72
C SER A 331 -5.89 -12.59 6.15
N THR A 332 -6.48 -11.96 7.16
CA THR A 332 -6.29 -12.32 8.58
C THR A 332 -6.85 -13.71 8.84
N ILE A 333 -8.08 -13.99 8.39
CA ILE A 333 -8.69 -15.32 8.51
C ILE A 333 -7.86 -16.36 7.77
N ALA A 334 -7.48 -16.10 6.51
CA ALA A 334 -6.65 -17.00 5.72
C ALA A 334 -5.29 -17.27 6.37
N SER A 335 -4.67 -16.27 7.02
CA SER A 335 -3.42 -16.46 7.76
C SER A 335 -3.61 -17.38 8.98
N ILE A 336 -4.73 -17.26 9.68
CA ILE A 336 -5.07 -18.05 10.87
C ILE A 336 -5.55 -19.46 10.52
N THR A 337 -6.13 -19.69 9.35
CA THR A 337 -6.61 -21.01 8.92
C THR A 337 -5.63 -21.74 8.01
N GLY A 338 -4.54 -21.08 7.60
CA GLY A 338 -3.59 -21.64 6.62
C GLY A 338 -4.14 -21.65 5.18
N GLY A 339 -5.12 -20.79 4.88
CA GLY A 339 -5.70 -20.65 3.55
C GLY A 339 -4.83 -19.87 2.56
N ASN A 340 -5.30 -19.79 1.32
CA ASN A 340 -4.62 -19.07 0.24
C ASN A 340 -4.64 -17.56 0.48
N LEU A 341 -3.45 -16.94 0.38
CA LEU A 341 -3.26 -15.51 0.56
C LEU A 341 -3.05 -14.82 -0.78
N LEU A 342 -3.55 -13.58 -0.86
CA LEU A 342 -3.17 -12.66 -1.93
C LEU A 342 -1.68 -12.34 -1.82
N ASN A 343 -1.11 -11.82 -2.90
CA ASN A 343 0.21 -11.20 -2.84
C ASN A 343 0.21 -10.09 -1.77
N GLY A 344 1.33 -9.89 -1.08
CA GLY A 344 1.35 -8.98 0.07
C GLY A 344 1.35 -7.50 -0.30
N ILE A 345 1.64 -7.12 -1.56
CA ILE A 345 1.56 -5.73 -2.02
C ILE A 345 0.14 -5.15 -1.87
N PRO A 346 -0.93 -5.76 -2.44
CA PRO A 346 -2.29 -5.24 -2.26
C PRO A 346 -2.76 -5.31 -0.79
N ILE A 347 -2.31 -6.29 -0.02
CA ILE A 347 -2.59 -6.37 1.43
C ILE A 347 -1.98 -5.16 2.15
N LEU A 348 -0.70 -4.87 1.90
CA LEU A 348 0.00 -3.73 2.47
C LEU A 348 -0.66 -2.40 2.07
N LEU A 349 -1.02 -2.24 0.79
CA LEU A 349 -1.74 -1.05 0.31
C LEU A 349 -3.13 -0.92 0.94
N ALA A 350 -3.84 -2.03 1.19
CA ALA A 350 -5.11 -2.03 1.92
C ALA A 350 -4.93 -1.53 3.36
N PHE A 351 -3.90 -1.97 4.08
CA PHE A 351 -3.58 -1.45 5.41
C PHE A 351 -3.26 0.05 5.38
N PHE A 352 -2.44 0.51 4.43
CA PHE A 352 -2.15 1.94 4.31
C PHE A 352 -3.39 2.77 4.02
N TYR A 353 -4.28 2.28 3.15
CA TYR A 353 -5.54 2.95 2.89
C TYR A 353 -6.43 2.96 4.14
N PHE A 354 -6.56 1.83 4.82
CA PHE A 354 -7.35 1.67 6.04
C PHE A 354 -6.91 2.64 7.14
N TYR A 355 -5.62 2.61 7.52
CA TYR A 355 -5.07 3.47 8.57
C TYR A 355 -5.13 4.95 8.21
N TYR A 356 -4.72 5.31 6.99
CA TYR A 356 -4.79 6.70 6.56
C TYR A 356 -6.23 7.20 6.57
N PHE A 357 -7.20 6.41 6.07
CA PHE A 357 -8.59 6.83 6.02
C PHE A 357 -9.17 7.07 7.41
N ILE A 358 -8.86 6.21 8.40
CA ILE A 358 -9.27 6.41 9.80
C ILE A 358 -8.68 7.70 10.35
N ILE A 359 -7.35 7.86 10.29
CA ILE A 359 -6.66 9.02 10.88
C ILE A 359 -7.12 10.32 10.20
N ALA A 360 -7.21 10.34 8.86
CA ALA A 360 -7.66 11.50 8.10
C ALA A 360 -9.12 11.85 8.38
N SER A 361 -9.99 10.84 8.57
CA SER A 361 -11.38 11.05 8.94
C SER A 361 -11.52 11.60 10.36
N LEU A 362 -10.79 11.05 11.34
CA LEU A 362 -10.74 11.58 12.71
C LEU A 362 -10.21 13.01 12.74
N GLY A 363 -9.12 13.29 12.03
CA GLY A 363 -8.56 14.64 11.89
C GLY A 363 -9.56 15.61 11.28
N LYS A 364 -10.25 15.21 10.21
CA LYS A 364 -11.35 16.00 9.62
C LYS A 364 -12.44 16.29 10.65
N TYR A 365 -12.91 15.30 11.41
CA TYR A 365 -13.93 15.53 12.44
C TYR A 365 -13.44 16.52 13.49
N PHE A 366 -12.22 16.36 14.01
CA PHE A 366 -11.63 17.25 15.01
C PHE A 366 -11.58 18.72 14.56
N PHE A 367 -11.11 19.00 13.35
CA PHE A 367 -11.05 20.39 12.87
C PHE A 367 -12.44 20.97 12.61
N VAL A 368 -13.37 20.18 12.08
CA VAL A 368 -14.75 20.64 11.83
C VAL A 368 -15.49 20.91 13.13
N THR A 369 -15.34 20.05 14.14
CA THR A 369 -15.98 20.26 15.45
C THR A 369 -15.45 21.50 16.15
N LYS A 370 -14.15 21.80 16.00
CA LYS A 370 -13.56 23.04 16.49
C LYS A 370 -14.18 24.25 15.79
N LYS A 371 -14.28 24.22 14.45
CA LYS A 371 -14.81 25.35 13.67
C LYS A 371 -16.30 25.63 13.94
N LEU A 372 -17.08 24.59 14.19
CA LEU A 372 -18.52 24.68 14.47
C LEU A 372 -18.88 24.76 15.97
N ASP A 373 -17.89 24.92 16.85
CA ASP A 373 -18.05 24.93 18.32
C ASP A 373 -18.88 23.75 18.87
N LEU A 374 -18.76 22.58 18.24
CA LEU A 374 -19.58 21.40 18.55
C LEU A 374 -19.09 20.66 19.81
N PHE A 375 -17.90 21.00 20.33
CA PHE A 375 -17.34 20.42 21.56
C PHE A 375 -18.24 20.59 22.78
N LYS A 376 -19.10 21.62 22.78
CA LYS A 376 -20.11 21.85 23.84
C LYS A 376 -21.24 20.82 23.84
N THR A 377 -21.46 20.09 22.74
CA THR A 377 -22.56 19.13 22.66
C THR A 377 -22.21 17.81 23.36
N ARG A 378 -23.21 17.18 24.00
CA ARG A 378 -23.05 15.91 24.75
C ARG A 378 -22.37 14.82 23.91
N ARG A 379 -22.76 14.66 22.64
CA ARG A 379 -22.22 13.62 21.74
C ARG A 379 -20.72 13.78 21.49
N TYR A 380 -20.27 15.00 21.20
CA TYR A 380 -18.86 15.25 20.91
C TYR A 380 -17.98 15.22 22.16
N ARG A 381 -18.51 15.69 23.30
CA ARG A 381 -17.84 15.53 24.59
C ARG A 381 -17.64 14.06 24.93
N THR A 382 -18.66 13.21 24.75
CA THR A 382 -18.52 11.76 24.95
C THR A 382 -17.48 11.16 24.00
N LEU A 383 -17.55 11.43 22.69
CA LEU A 383 -16.58 10.89 21.72
C LEU A 383 -15.14 11.31 22.03
N PHE A 384 -14.92 12.58 22.42
CA PHE A 384 -13.58 13.07 22.73
C PHE A 384 -13.06 12.52 24.05
N ILE A 385 -13.90 12.42 25.10
CA ILE A 385 -13.53 11.79 26.36
C ILE A 385 -13.21 10.31 26.12
N THR A 386 -14.06 9.57 25.40
CA THR A 386 -13.79 8.17 25.05
C THR A 386 -12.49 8.04 24.26
N GLY A 387 -12.25 8.91 23.28
CA GLY A 387 -11.00 8.94 22.53
C GLY A 387 -9.78 9.24 23.40
N ALA A 388 -9.87 10.21 24.30
CA ALA A 388 -8.80 10.56 25.24
C ALA A 388 -8.54 9.41 26.23
N VAL A 389 -9.57 8.78 26.76
CA VAL A 389 -9.46 7.57 27.60
C VAL A 389 -8.78 6.45 26.83
N LEU A 390 -9.16 6.20 25.57
CA LEU A 390 -8.49 5.20 24.72
C LEU A 390 -7.01 5.54 24.50
N VAL A 391 -6.65 6.80 24.28
CA VAL A 391 -5.25 7.23 24.14
C VAL A 391 -4.47 7.05 25.46
N VAL A 392 -5.07 7.42 26.59
CA VAL A 392 -4.44 7.21 27.91
C VAL A 392 -4.26 5.72 28.17
N LEU A 393 -5.27 4.89 27.89
CA LEU A 393 -5.18 3.44 27.97
C LEU A 393 -4.10 2.86 27.06
N LEU A 394 -3.96 3.38 25.83
CA LEU A 394 -2.88 3.03 24.90
C LEU A 394 -1.50 3.38 25.49
N VAL A 395 -1.33 4.60 26.03
CA VAL A 395 -0.05 5.04 26.62
C VAL A 395 0.30 4.21 27.84
N ILE A 396 -0.67 3.98 28.75
CA ILE A 396 -0.48 3.11 29.90
C ILE A 396 -0.11 1.70 29.44
N SER A 397 -0.79 1.15 28.44
CA SER A 397 -0.49 -0.18 27.90
C SER A 397 0.91 -0.29 27.28
N ASN A 398 1.40 0.76 26.62
CA ASN A 398 2.71 0.75 25.96
C ASN A 398 3.86 1.06 26.94
N CYS A 399 3.60 1.82 28.01
CA CYS A 399 4.59 2.12 29.04
C CYS A 399 4.61 1.08 30.17
N ALA A 400 3.50 0.39 30.40
CA ALA A 400 3.46 -0.71 31.34
C ALA A 400 4.06 -1.96 30.68
N PRO A 401 4.90 -2.73 31.37
CA PRO A 401 5.54 -3.94 30.86
C PRO A 401 4.52 -5.10 30.78
N ILE A 402 3.39 -4.90 30.10
CA ILE A 402 2.23 -5.80 30.20
C ILE A 402 2.30 -6.98 29.21
N GLU A 403 3.07 -6.97 28.12
CA GLU A 403 3.33 -8.20 27.34
C GLU A 403 4.57 -7.99 26.45
N VAL A 404 5.66 -8.74 26.71
CA VAL A 404 6.91 -8.66 25.93
C VAL A 404 7.12 -9.89 25.04
N THR A 405 6.29 -10.94 25.20
CA THR A 405 6.46 -12.24 24.53
C THR A 405 5.83 -12.33 23.14
N THR A 406 5.23 -11.25 22.62
CA THR A 406 4.91 -11.20 21.19
C THR A 406 6.20 -11.39 20.41
N HIS A 407 6.23 -12.25 19.40
CA HIS A 407 7.41 -12.66 18.61
C HIS A 407 8.20 -13.85 19.16
N GLU A 408 7.74 -14.50 20.22
CA GLU A 408 8.38 -15.70 20.79
C GLU A 408 7.44 -16.91 20.68
N LEU A 409 8.03 -18.08 20.40
CA LEU A 409 7.30 -19.35 20.43
C LEU A 409 7.26 -19.88 21.87
N ASP A 410 6.19 -20.58 22.22
CA ASP A 410 6.08 -21.29 23.50
C ASP A 410 7.24 -22.29 23.64
N LEU A 411 7.89 -22.28 24.81
CA LEU A 411 8.90 -23.28 25.15
C LEU A 411 8.23 -24.62 25.48
N VAL A 412 8.86 -25.71 25.06
CA VAL A 412 8.41 -27.08 25.33
C VAL A 412 9.49 -27.80 26.13
N GLU A 413 9.08 -28.53 27.17
CA GLU A 413 10.00 -29.28 28.02
C GLU A 413 10.66 -30.43 27.25
N ASN A 414 11.93 -30.70 27.57
CA ASN A 414 12.63 -31.87 27.03
C ASN A 414 12.11 -33.12 27.72
N THR A 415 11.51 -34.04 26.95
CA THR A 415 10.91 -35.26 27.50
C THR A 415 11.88 -36.43 27.54
N LYS A 416 12.97 -36.38 26.77
CA LYS A 416 13.97 -37.46 26.70
C LYS A 416 15.32 -37.01 27.24
N SER A 417 16.05 -37.97 27.81
CA SER A 417 17.45 -37.78 28.21
C SER A 417 18.34 -37.41 27.02
N GLU A 418 19.41 -36.67 27.26
CA GLU A 418 20.37 -36.30 26.22
C GLU A 418 21.16 -37.52 25.71
N ILE A 419 21.74 -37.41 24.51
CA ILE A 419 22.75 -38.37 24.05
C ILE A 419 24.04 -38.00 24.79
N THR A 420 24.64 -38.97 25.50
CA THR A 420 25.87 -38.71 26.23
C THR A 420 27.03 -38.50 25.25
N GLU A 421 27.99 -37.66 25.64
CA GLU A 421 29.22 -37.44 24.86
C GLU A 421 29.93 -38.77 24.54
N ARG A 422 30.00 -39.69 25.51
CA ARG A 422 30.56 -41.02 25.30
C ARG A 422 29.86 -41.79 24.19
N THR A 423 28.52 -41.82 24.22
CA THR A 423 27.74 -42.47 23.15
C THR A 423 28.04 -41.86 21.80
N PHE A 424 28.14 -40.53 21.72
CA PHE A 424 28.45 -39.83 20.47
C PHE A 424 29.87 -40.09 19.97
N ILE A 425 30.87 -40.15 20.85
CA ILE A 425 32.25 -40.46 20.48
C ILE A 425 32.38 -41.93 20.04
N ASP A 426 31.77 -42.85 20.79
CA ASP A 426 31.81 -44.29 20.49
C ASP A 426 31.25 -44.58 19.10
N THR A 427 30.18 -43.88 18.73
CA THR A 427 29.57 -44.07 17.42
C THR A 427 30.42 -43.46 16.29
N LEU A 428 31.13 -42.34 16.54
CA LEU A 428 32.06 -41.75 15.57
C LEU A 428 33.22 -42.71 15.29
N GLN A 429 33.74 -43.37 16.33
CA GLN A 429 34.80 -44.37 16.21
C GLN A 429 34.36 -45.63 15.46
N GLN A 430 33.07 -45.94 15.43
CA GLN A 430 32.51 -47.10 14.70
C GLN A 430 32.36 -46.86 13.20
N LYS A 431 32.56 -45.63 12.71
CA LYS A 431 32.53 -45.33 11.27
C LYS A 431 33.70 -46.00 10.55
N LYS A 432 33.40 -46.72 9.46
CA LYS A 432 34.41 -47.35 8.61
C LYS A 432 35.11 -46.37 7.65
N ASP A 433 34.52 -45.21 7.42
CA ASP A 433 35.03 -44.17 6.52
C ASP A 433 35.59 -43.03 7.38
N ASN A 434 36.80 -42.58 7.05
CA ASN A 434 37.51 -41.55 7.81
C ASN A 434 37.17 -40.13 7.35
N THR A 435 36.31 -39.98 6.33
CA THR A 435 35.90 -38.68 5.82
C THR A 435 34.74 -38.14 6.63
N LEU A 436 34.94 -36.99 7.27
CA LEU A 436 33.97 -36.36 8.15
C LEU A 436 33.59 -34.97 7.65
N PHE A 437 32.29 -34.66 7.64
CA PHE A 437 31.79 -33.38 7.16
C PHE A 437 31.27 -32.50 8.30
N PHE A 438 31.56 -31.21 8.19
CA PHE A 438 30.96 -30.15 8.98
C PHE A 438 30.23 -29.24 8.00
N VAL A 439 28.91 -29.13 8.15
CA VAL A 439 28.10 -28.37 7.21
C VAL A 439 27.66 -27.08 7.86
N ALA A 440 28.16 -25.96 7.33
CA ALA A 440 27.78 -24.63 7.75
C ALA A 440 26.87 -23.98 6.70
N SER A 441 25.73 -23.41 7.12
CA SER A 441 24.84 -22.64 6.25
C SER A 441 24.46 -21.31 6.89
N HIS A 442 24.76 -20.22 6.20
CA HIS A 442 24.41 -18.87 6.61
C HIS A 442 23.61 -18.18 5.50
N GLY A 443 22.55 -17.47 5.88
CA GLY A 443 21.80 -16.63 4.95
C GLY A 443 20.49 -16.14 5.53
N GLY A 444 20.00 -15.01 5.03
CA GLY A 444 18.81 -14.35 5.56
C GLY A 444 17.50 -14.90 5.00
N GLY A 445 16.57 -15.23 5.89
CA GLY A 445 15.16 -15.40 5.58
C GLY A 445 14.81 -16.60 4.69
N LEU A 446 13.65 -16.52 4.04
CA LEU A 446 12.99 -17.63 3.35
C LEU A 446 13.78 -18.18 2.14
N LYS A 447 14.47 -17.30 1.40
CA LYS A 447 15.24 -17.72 0.21
C LYS A 447 16.46 -18.54 0.59
N ALA A 448 17.18 -18.15 1.64
CA ALA A 448 18.34 -18.89 2.13
C ALA A 448 17.93 -20.27 2.69
N ASN A 449 16.75 -20.36 3.31
CA ASN A 449 16.14 -21.62 3.72
C ASN A 449 15.93 -22.55 2.50
N VAL A 450 15.20 -22.09 1.48
CA VAL A 450 14.93 -22.87 0.25
C VAL A 450 16.23 -23.25 -0.49
N TRP A 451 17.21 -22.34 -0.56
CA TRP A 451 18.51 -22.63 -1.15
C TRP A 451 19.24 -23.75 -0.39
N THR A 452 19.29 -23.66 0.93
CA THR A 452 19.91 -24.68 1.80
C THR A 452 19.25 -26.04 1.59
N LEU A 453 17.92 -26.08 1.56
CA LEU A 453 17.15 -27.29 1.30
C LEU A 453 17.51 -27.93 -0.06
N ASN A 454 17.55 -27.13 -1.12
CA ASN A 454 17.87 -27.60 -2.47
C ASN A 454 19.31 -28.13 -2.57
N VAL A 455 20.28 -27.39 -2.04
CA VAL A 455 21.70 -27.78 -2.08
C VAL A 455 21.93 -29.05 -1.29
N LEU A 456 21.36 -29.18 -0.09
CA LEU A 456 21.47 -30.40 0.71
C LEU A 456 20.83 -31.59 0.00
N ASN A 457 19.63 -31.42 -0.58
CA ASN A 457 18.98 -32.49 -1.33
C ASN A 457 19.81 -32.95 -2.51
N LYS A 458 20.38 -32.00 -3.26
CA LYS A 458 21.21 -32.31 -4.41
C LYS A 458 22.48 -33.05 -3.99
N MET A 459 23.15 -32.60 -2.92
CA MET A 459 24.34 -33.29 -2.43
C MET A 459 24.03 -34.68 -1.87
N GLN A 460 22.89 -34.88 -1.20
CA GLN A 460 22.48 -36.22 -0.79
C GLN A 460 22.18 -37.12 -1.99
N GLU A 461 21.51 -36.60 -3.02
CA GLU A 461 21.23 -37.34 -4.26
C GLU A 461 22.52 -37.80 -4.94
N GLU A 462 23.47 -36.90 -5.15
CA GLU A 462 24.76 -37.21 -5.79
C GLU A 462 25.60 -38.19 -4.96
N THR A 463 25.47 -38.15 -3.62
CA THR A 463 26.20 -39.05 -2.72
C THR A 463 25.41 -40.31 -2.34
N GLN A 464 24.20 -40.52 -2.88
CA GLN A 464 23.30 -41.62 -2.52
C GLN A 464 23.10 -41.73 -0.99
N GLY A 465 22.93 -40.60 -0.32
CA GLY A 465 22.71 -40.50 1.12
C GLY A 465 23.98 -40.59 1.97
N LYS A 466 25.17 -40.72 1.38
CA LYS A 466 26.43 -40.87 2.16
C LYS A 466 26.84 -39.59 2.87
N LEU A 467 26.52 -38.41 2.33
CA LEU A 467 26.96 -37.14 2.93
C LEU A 467 26.39 -36.94 4.35
N LEU A 468 25.09 -37.15 4.59
CA LEU A 468 24.53 -36.98 5.94
C LEU A 468 25.06 -38.06 6.89
N ASN A 469 25.26 -39.28 6.39
CA ASN A 469 25.89 -40.36 7.14
C ASN A 469 27.31 -40.00 7.61
N GLN A 470 28.01 -39.09 6.94
CA GLN A 470 29.35 -38.63 7.32
C GLN A 470 29.37 -37.23 7.96
N THR A 471 28.21 -36.59 8.15
CA THR A 471 28.13 -35.24 8.72
C THR A 471 28.10 -35.29 10.24
N ILE A 472 29.11 -34.69 10.89
CA ILE A 472 29.23 -34.62 12.36
C ILE A 472 28.36 -33.52 12.95
N ALA A 473 28.37 -32.36 12.31
CA ALA A 473 27.75 -31.18 12.87
C ALA A 473 27.16 -30.28 11.80
N PHE A 474 26.08 -29.62 12.20
CA PHE A 474 25.48 -28.50 11.50
C PHE A 474 25.71 -27.21 12.25
N SER A 475 26.16 -26.19 11.53
CA SER A 475 26.21 -24.83 12.03
C SER A 475 25.34 -23.95 11.13
N GLY A 476 24.36 -23.28 11.71
CA GLY A 476 23.36 -22.54 10.95
C GLY A 476 23.10 -21.17 11.53
N ALA A 477 22.80 -20.20 10.66
CA ALA A 477 22.33 -18.88 11.09
C ALA A 477 21.12 -18.41 10.26
N SER A 478 20.12 -17.85 10.95
CA SER A 478 18.90 -17.27 10.35
C SER A 478 18.14 -18.25 9.44
N GLY A 479 18.07 -17.99 8.13
CA GLY A 479 17.42 -18.87 7.16
C GLY A 479 18.20 -20.17 6.92
N GLY A 480 19.52 -20.14 7.09
CA GLY A 480 20.38 -21.32 6.96
C GLY A 480 20.14 -22.36 8.06
N SER A 481 19.97 -21.92 9.32
CA SER A 481 19.62 -22.84 10.43
C SER A 481 18.24 -23.46 10.24
N LEU A 482 17.26 -22.66 9.79
CA LEU A 482 15.95 -23.18 9.45
C LEU A 482 16.04 -24.24 8.34
N GLY A 483 16.76 -23.96 7.25
CA GLY A 483 16.93 -24.93 6.15
C GLY A 483 17.60 -26.23 6.56
N LEU A 484 18.64 -26.18 7.40
CA LEU A 484 19.31 -27.36 7.94
C LEU A 484 18.35 -28.20 8.82
N ALA A 485 17.59 -27.53 9.69
CA ALA A 485 16.61 -28.21 10.55
C ALA A 485 15.48 -28.83 9.72
N LEU A 486 14.89 -28.09 8.78
CA LEU A 486 13.82 -28.60 7.92
C LEU A 486 14.30 -29.76 7.04
N TYR A 487 15.50 -29.66 6.45
CA TYR A 487 16.06 -30.75 5.64
C TYR A 487 16.27 -32.02 6.46
N THR A 488 16.77 -31.86 7.70
CA THR A 488 16.94 -32.98 8.63
C THR A 488 15.62 -33.71 8.88
N GLY A 489 14.52 -32.97 9.02
CA GLY A 489 13.17 -33.55 9.17
C GLY A 489 12.71 -34.31 7.94
N LEU A 490 12.86 -33.70 6.77
CA LEU A 490 12.51 -34.31 5.50
C LEU A 490 13.30 -35.59 5.23
N PHE A 491 14.62 -35.57 5.48
CA PHE A 491 15.47 -36.74 5.33
C PHE A 491 15.17 -37.80 6.40
N LYS A 492 14.90 -37.38 7.64
CA LYS A 492 14.43 -38.31 8.67
C LYS A 492 13.13 -38.98 8.24
N GLU A 493 12.18 -38.30 7.61
CA GLU A 493 10.90 -38.90 7.21
C GLU A 493 11.03 -39.78 5.96
N HIS A 494 11.74 -39.31 4.95
CA HIS A 494 11.74 -39.90 3.59
C HIS A 494 13.03 -40.62 3.21
N GLY A 495 14.09 -40.53 4.02
CA GLY A 495 15.38 -41.18 3.75
C GLY A 495 15.95 -40.78 2.39
N THR A 496 16.32 -41.77 1.59
CA THR A 496 16.90 -41.58 0.25
C THR A 496 15.88 -41.36 -0.86
N ASP A 497 14.59 -41.15 -0.56
CA ASP A 497 13.60 -40.72 -1.55
C ASP A 497 13.74 -39.22 -1.85
N PHE A 498 14.80 -38.89 -2.58
CA PHE A 498 15.16 -37.51 -2.94
C PHE A 498 14.10 -36.81 -3.79
N LYS A 499 13.27 -37.57 -4.51
CA LYS A 499 12.19 -37.03 -5.35
C LYS A 499 11.02 -36.54 -4.51
N THR A 500 10.61 -37.32 -3.50
CA THR A 500 9.59 -36.87 -2.54
C THR A 500 10.08 -35.69 -1.72
N ILE A 501 11.34 -35.71 -1.28
CA ILE A 501 11.95 -34.57 -0.59
C ILE A 501 11.96 -33.34 -1.48
N LYS A 502 12.38 -33.47 -2.75
CA LYS A 502 12.38 -32.36 -3.72
C LYS A 502 10.99 -31.77 -3.91
N THR A 503 9.97 -32.62 -4.08
CA THR A 503 8.57 -32.19 -4.20
C THR A 503 8.13 -31.37 -2.98
N LYS A 504 8.51 -31.78 -1.77
CA LYS A 504 8.20 -31.02 -0.54
C LYS A 504 8.98 -29.71 -0.43
N ILE A 505 10.22 -29.67 -0.91
CA ILE A 505 11.01 -28.44 -0.98
C ILE A 505 10.36 -27.45 -1.94
N ASP A 506 9.89 -27.92 -3.10
CA ASP A 506 9.21 -27.09 -4.08
C ASP A 506 7.87 -26.58 -3.53
N ASP A 507 7.09 -27.45 -2.87
CA ASP A 507 5.86 -27.05 -2.15
C ASP A 507 6.13 -25.96 -1.09
N LEU A 508 7.24 -26.04 -0.35
CA LEU A 508 7.64 -25.03 0.64
C LEU A 508 8.13 -23.73 -0.03
N ALA A 509 8.79 -23.83 -1.18
CA ALA A 509 9.34 -22.68 -1.90
C ALA A 509 8.24 -21.79 -2.50
N ASP A 510 7.14 -22.40 -2.93
CA ASP A 510 5.99 -21.72 -3.53
C ASP A 510 5.08 -21.03 -2.49
N GLU A 511 5.34 -21.24 -1.20
CA GLU A 511 4.47 -20.71 -0.15
C GLU A 511 4.64 -19.21 0.12
N ASN A 512 3.50 -18.53 0.24
CA ASN A 512 3.42 -17.10 0.46
C ASN A 512 3.52 -16.72 1.95
N TYR A 513 4.68 -16.94 2.56
CA TYR A 513 4.93 -16.60 3.97
C TYR A 513 4.98 -15.09 4.23
N THR A 514 5.52 -14.31 3.29
CA THR A 514 5.62 -12.84 3.44
C THR A 514 4.26 -12.18 3.57
N SER A 515 3.23 -12.66 2.85
CA SER A 515 1.89 -12.10 2.97
C SER A 515 1.22 -12.43 4.30
N LEU A 516 1.49 -13.62 4.85
CA LEU A 516 1.07 -13.98 6.21
C LEU A 516 1.73 -13.01 7.20
N ASP A 517 3.04 -12.79 7.04
CA ASP A 517 3.79 -11.93 7.93
C ASP A 517 3.28 -10.49 7.91
N LEU A 518 3.06 -9.92 6.72
CA LEU A 518 2.53 -8.56 6.56
C LEU A 518 1.12 -8.44 7.14
N THR A 519 0.27 -9.43 6.90
CA THR A 519 -1.11 -9.43 7.38
C THR A 519 -1.17 -9.39 8.90
N LEU A 520 -0.41 -10.25 9.57
CA LEU A 520 -0.44 -10.34 11.02
C LEU A 520 0.32 -9.18 11.68
N THR A 521 1.45 -8.78 11.11
CA THR A 521 2.26 -7.63 11.60
C THR A 521 1.42 -6.37 11.63
N PHE A 522 0.82 -5.99 10.50
CA PHE A 522 -0.04 -4.80 10.42
C PHE A 522 -1.46 -5.05 10.95
N GLY A 523 -1.85 -6.27 11.23
CA GLY A 523 -3.16 -6.62 11.74
C GLY A 523 -3.14 -6.92 13.24
N LEU A 524 -3.29 -8.21 13.55
CA LEU A 524 -3.47 -8.70 14.92
C LEU A 524 -2.30 -8.39 15.83
N ASP A 525 -1.05 -8.50 15.38
CA ASP A 525 0.12 -8.24 16.23
C ASP A 525 0.18 -6.77 16.66
N THR A 526 -0.07 -5.85 15.72
CA THR A 526 -0.16 -4.41 16.04
C THR A 526 -1.31 -4.15 17.01
N TYR A 527 -2.49 -4.76 16.78
CA TYR A 527 -3.61 -4.62 17.71
C TYR A 527 -3.29 -5.16 19.10
N ARG A 528 -2.61 -6.31 19.21
CA ARG A 528 -2.22 -6.90 20.50
C ARG A 528 -1.29 -5.99 21.29
N LYS A 529 -0.32 -5.38 20.63
CA LYS A 529 0.60 -4.43 21.27
C LYS A 529 -0.07 -3.13 21.70
N LEU A 530 -1.09 -2.70 20.97
CA LEU A 530 -1.78 -1.44 21.25
C LEU A 530 -2.89 -1.61 22.30
N TRP A 531 -3.59 -2.75 22.33
CA TRP A 531 -4.79 -2.90 23.17
C TRP A 531 -4.45 -3.40 24.58
N PRO A 532 -4.84 -2.68 25.66
CA PRO A 532 -4.49 -3.02 27.05
C PRO A 532 -5.06 -4.34 27.58
N PHE A 533 -6.03 -4.95 26.88
CA PHE A 533 -6.67 -6.21 27.29
C PHE A 533 -6.40 -7.35 26.29
N SER A 534 -5.38 -7.22 25.44
CA SER A 534 -5.06 -8.20 24.39
C SER A 534 -4.55 -9.54 24.94
N ASN A 535 -3.85 -9.53 26.09
CA ASN A 535 -3.28 -10.72 26.73
C ASN A 535 -4.31 -11.82 27.05
N ARG A 536 -5.60 -11.49 27.09
CA ARG A 536 -6.67 -12.44 27.43
C ARG A 536 -7.38 -13.05 26.22
N ILE A 537 -7.02 -12.67 25.00
CA ILE A 537 -7.77 -13.05 23.80
C ILE A 537 -7.38 -14.46 23.30
N GLY A 538 -6.36 -15.11 23.87
CA GLY A 538 -6.00 -16.50 23.55
C GLY A 538 -5.54 -16.74 22.10
N LEU A 539 -5.38 -15.66 21.32
CA LEU A 539 -4.89 -15.71 19.95
C LEU A 539 -3.37 -15.84 19.96
N ARG A 540 -2.85 -16.70 19.10
CA ARG A 540 -1.42 -16.87 18.90
C ARG A 540 -0.86 -15.75 18.00
N ASP A 541 0.44 -15.61 17.96
CA ASP A 541 1.11 -14.54 17.20
C ASP A 541 1.57 -15.03 15.82
N ARG A 542 2.14 -14.11 15.04
CA ARG A 542 2.68 -14.40 13.70
C ARG A 542 3.69 -15.56 13.67
N PRO A 543 4.72 -15.65 14.53
CA PRO A 543 5.61 -16.81 14.59
C PRO A 543 4.88 -18.14 14.72
N TYR A 544 3.87 -18.23 15.60
CA TYR A 544 3.09 -19.46 15.76
C TYR A 544 2.42 -19.89 14.45
N TYR A 545 1.69 -18.97 13.79
CA TYR A 545 0.98 -19.30 12.55
C TYR A 545 1.94 -19.59 11.39
N ALA A 546 3.06 -18.89 11.32
CA ALA A 546 4.11 -19.14 10.34
C ALA A 546 4.72 -20.55 10.52
N MET A 547 5.10 -20.92 11.76
CA MET A 547 5.65 -22.24 12.06
C MET A 547 4.64 -23.36 11.84
N ARG A 548 3.37 -23.14 12.20
CA ARG A 548 2.32 -24.14 11.98
C ARG A 548 2.13 -24.40 10.48
N LYS A 549 2.24 -23.36 9.66
CA LYS A 549 2.22 -23.50 8.20
C LYS A 549 3.40 -24.33 7.68
N TYR A 550 4.61 -24.12 8.21
CA TYR A 550 5.77 -24.97 7.90
C TYR A 550 5.53 -26.44 8.29
N GLN A 551 5.09 -26.67 9.53
CA GLN A 551 4.82 -28.00 10.04
C GLN A 551 3.79 -28.74 9.19
N ASN A 552 2.64 -28.13 8.94
CA ASN A 552 1.54 -28.77 8.21
C ASN A 552 1.94 -29.17 6.78
N LYS A 553 2.87 -28.42 6.16
CA LYS A 553 3.41 -28.75 4.83
C LYS A 553 4.41 -29.90 4.88
N ILE A 554 5.28 -29.91 5.89
CA ILE A 554 6.27 -30.97 6.06
C ILE A 554 5.60 -32.27 6.47
N GLU A 555 4.72 -32.25 7.47
CA GLU A 555 4.08 -33.44 8.03
C GLU A 555 2.86 -33.89 7.21
N LYS A 556 2.36 -33.06 6.26
CA LYS A 556 1.09 -33.25 5.54
C LYS A 556 -0.13 -33.44 6.47
N GLN A 557 -0.06 -32.93 7.69
CA GLN A 557 -1.15 -32.95 8.66
C GLN A 557 -1.80 -31.57 8.72
N GLY A 558 -3.12 -31.51 8.67
CA GLY A 558 -3.88 -30.27 8.90
C GLY A 558 -3.99 -29.96 10.39
N SER A 559 -2.88 -30.02 11.14
CA SER A 559 -2.89 -29.79 12.57
C SER A 559 -3.17 -28.32 12.87
N ASP A 560 -4.08 -28.07 13.81
CA ASP A 560 -4.32 -26.72 14.34
C ASP A 560 -3.29 -26.30 15.39
N GLN A 561 -2.47 -27.25 15.85
CA GLN A 561 -1.49 -27.08 16.92
C GLN A 561 -0.06 -27.34 16.43
N LEU A 562 0.88 -26.56 16.98
CA LEU A 562 2.30 -26.84 16.83
C LEU A 562 2.69 -28.11 17.59
N SER A 563 3.63 -28.84 17.01
CA SER A 563 4.25 -30.02 17.61
C SER A 563 4.82 -29.67 18.98
N GLN A 564 4.54 -30.55 19.95
CA GLN A 564 5.08 -30.48 21.31
C GLN A 564 6.38 -31.31 21.42
N VAL A 565 7.07 -31.56 20.30
CA VAL A 565 8.38 -32.21 20.31
C VAL A 565 9.43 -31.12 20.55
N SER A 566 10.16 -31.21 21.66
CA SER A 566 11.26 -30.29 21.95
C SER A 566 12.35 -30.38 20.87
N PHE A 567 13.13 -29.31 20.71
CA PHE A 567 14.27 -29.29 19.79
C PHE A 567 15.22 -30.46 20.04
N ARG A 568 15.53 -30.76 21.32
CA ARG A 568 16.45 -31.84 21.67
C ARG A 568 15.87 -33.22 21.37
N ASP A 569 14.59 -33.43 21.65
CA ASP A 569 13.91 -34.68 21.32
C ASP A 569 13.85 -34.90 19.82
N TYR A 570 13.65 -33.83 19.04
CA TYR A 570 13.67 -33.86 17.59
C TYR A 570 15.02 -34.35 17.05
N TRP A 571 16.13 -33.74 17.49
CA TRP A 571 17.48 -34.12 17.06
C TRP A 571 17.89 -35.49 17.57
N LYS A 572 17.52 -35.87 18.80
CA LYS A 572 17.76 -37.23 19.31
C LYS A 572 17.01 -38.28 18.47
N ASN A 573 15.78 -37.99 18.07
CA ASN A 573 15.02 -38.89 17.19
C ASN A 573 15.65 -38.97 15.79
N ALA A 574 16.19 -37.87 15.27
CA ALA A 574 16.93 -37.87 14.01
C ALA A 574 18.26 -38.64 14.10
N PHE A 575 18.98 -38.50 15.23
CA PHE A 575 20.19 -39.28 15.55
C PHE A 575 19.89 -40.78 15.60
N ASN A 576 18.81 -41.16 16.26
CA ASN A 576 18.46 -42.56 16.48
C ASN A 576 17.79 -43.26 15.28
N LYS A 577 17.64 -42.66 14.10
CA LYS A 577 17.00 -43.32 12.94
C LYS A 577 18.05 -43.90 11.99
N GLU A 578 17.89 -45.18 11.61
CA GLU A 578 18.81 -45.84 10.68
C GLU A 578 18.86 -45.11 9.34
N GLY A 579 20.07 -44.82 8.87
CA GLY A 579 20.31 -44.13 7.60
C GLY A 579 20.26 -42.60 7.63
N SER A 580 19.89 -41.95 8.75
CA SER A 580 20.03 -40.49 8.93
C SER A 580 21.38 -40.12 9.53
N PHE A 581 21.44 -40.22 10.85
CA PHE A 581 22.56 -39.84 11.70
C PHE A 581 23.00 -41.01 12.59
N ARG A 582 22.35 -42.17 12.56
CA ARG A 582 22.62 -43.30 13.49
C ARG A 582 23.91 -44.07 13.20
N ARG A 583 24.65 -43.66 12.16
CA ARG A 583 26.04 -44.08 11.94
C ARG A 583 27.02 -42.98 12.29
N LEU A 584 26.56 -41.79 12.74
CA LEU A 584 27.36 -40.98 13.65
C LEU A 584 27.54 -41.74 14.91
#